data_AF-A0A382ZTG6-F1
#
_entry.id   AF-A0A382ZTG6-F1
#
_cell.length_a   1.000
_cell.length_b   1.000
_cell.length_c   1.000
_cell.angle_alpha   90.00
_cell.angle_beta   90.00
_cell.angle_gamma   90.00
#
_symmetry.space_group_name_H-M   'P 1'
#
loop_
_entity.id
_entity.type
_entity.pdbx_description
1 polymer ?
#
loop_
_entity_poly.entity_id
_entity_poly.type
_entity_poly.pdbx_seq_one_letter_code
_entity_poly.pdbx_strand_id
1 'polypeptide(L)' 'MLSINLFKKHIFLEFMKNLLKVGATFIAFAIVLDLFEEITFFKDYDVIPFFPLIMSLLKVPSILYEIFPFI' A
#
# COMPACT_ATOMS: atom_id res chain seq x y z
N MET A 1 31.53 -4.36 -22.69
CA MET A 1 30.28 -5.13 -22.52
C MET A 1 29.87 -5.32 -21.05
N LEU A 2 30.81 -5.57 -20.12
CA LEU A 2 30.52 -5.75 -18.68
C LEU A 2 29.92 -4.50 -17.97
N SER A 3 30.31 -3.29 -18.38
CA SER A 3 29.92 -2.03 -17.73
C SER A 3 28.42 -1.71 -17.86
N ILE A 4 27.81 -2.02 -19.00
CA ILE A 4 26.38 -1.80 -19.26
C ILE A 4 25.50 -2.65 -18.34
N ASN A 5 25.92 -3.88 -18.05
CA ASN A 5 25.17 -4.75 -17.13
C ASN A 5 25.26 -4.29 -15.67
N LEU A 6 26.42 -3.77 -15.25
CA LEU A 6 26.59 -3.17 -13.92
C LEU A 6 25.76 -1.90 -13.75
N PHE A 7 25.76 -1.02 -14.76
CA PHE A 7 24.98 0.21 -14.74
C PHE A 7 23.47 -0.08 -14.69
N LYS A 8 22.96 -0.98 -15.54
CA LYS A 8 21.55 -1.41 -15.52
C LYS A 8 21.15 -2.00 -14.17
N LYS A 9 22.00 -2.83 -13.58
CA LYS A 9 21.76 -3.40 -12.25
C LYS A 9 21.67 -2.32 -11.18
N HIS A 10 22.54 -1.31 -11.24
CA HIS A 10 22.53 -0.21 -10.26
C HIS A 10 21.23 0.61 -10.35
N ILE A 11 20.82 1.01 -11.55
CA ILE A 11 19.55 1.73 -11.76
C ILE A 11 18.38 0.89 -11.27
N PHE A 12 18.34 -0.40 -11.61
CA PHE A 12 17.27 -1.30 -11.19
C PHE A 12 17.17 -1.39 -9.67
N LEU A 13 18.31 -1.56 -8.98
CA LEU A 13 18.33 -1.62 -7.51
C LEU A 13 17.89 -0.30 -6.87
N GLU A 14 18.32 0.83 -7.39
CA GLU A 14 17.94 2.14 -6.86
C GLU A 14 16.47 2.44 -7.10
N PHE A 15 15.95 2.07 -8.28
CA PHE A 15 14.53 2.13 -8.59
C PHE A 15 13.71 1.24 -7.64
N MET A 16 14.10 -0.03 -7.44
CA MET A 16 13.41 -0.93 -6.51
C MET A 16 13.41 -0.41 -5.07
N LYS A 17 14.51 0.18 -4.60
CA LYS A 17 14.55 0.81 -3.27
C LYS A 17 13.55 1.96 -3.16
N ASN A 18 13.48 2.81 -4.19
CA ASN A 18 12.56 3.94 -4.19
C ASN A 18 11.10 3.46 -4.31
N LEU A 19 10.82 2.50 -5.18
CA LEU A 19 9.50 1.88 -5.32
C LEU A 19 9.03 1.27 -3.99
N LEU A 20 9.89 0.58 -3.26
CA LEU A 20 9.55 0.02 -1.95
C LEU A 20 9.30 1.10 -0.89
N LYS A 21 10.07 2.20 -0.87
CA LYS A 21 9.85 3.32 0.06
C LYS A 21 8.52 4.02 -0.22
N VAL A 22 8.25 4.33 -1.49
CA VAL A 22 7.01 5.00 -1.91
C VAL A 22 5.82 4.06 -1.69
N GLY A 23 5.92 2.81 -2.14
CA GLY A 23 4.90 1.79 -1.93
C GLY A 23 4.57 1.56 -0.46
N ALA A 24 5.56 1.43 0.42
CA ALA A 24 5.32 1.29 1.86
C ALA A 24 4.60 2.51 2.46
N THR A 25 4.92 3.71 1.98
CA THR A 25 4.24 4.94 2.40
C THR A 25 2.77 4.91 1.99
N PHE A 26 2.47 4.56 0.74
CA PHE A 26 1.09 4.48 0.26
C PHE A 26 0.29 3.35 0.91
N ILE A 27 0.91 2.19 1.20
CA ILE A 27 0.28 1.11 1.97
C ILE A 27 -0.13 1.61 3.36
N ALA A 28 0.75 2.31 4.07
CA ALA A 28 0.43 2.85 5.38
C ALA A 28 -0.72 3.87 5.32
N PHE A 29 -0.69 4.78 4.34
CA PHE A 29 -1.78 5.73 4.12
C PHE A 29 -3.10 5.05 3.78
N ALA A 30 -3.09 4.06 2.88
CA ALA A 30 -4.28 3.31 2.49
C ALA A 30 -4.93 2.64 3.70
N ILE A 31 -4.15 1.97 4.55
CA ILE A 31 -4.65 1.32 5.78
C ILE A 31 -5.25 2.35 6.73
N VAL A 32 -4.57 3.48 6.97
CA VAL A 32 -5.05 4.49 7.92
C VAL A 32 -6.36 5.13 7.44
N LEU A 33 -6.42 5.53 6.16
CA LEU A 33 -7.60 6.19 5.59
C LEU A 33 -8.80 5.25 5.57
N ASP A 34 -8.59 4.04 5.08
CA ASP A 34 -9.65 3.05 4.94
C ASP A 34 -10.12 2.54 6.31
N LEU A 35 -9.24 2.42 7.30
CA LEU A 35 -9.65 2.10 8.68
C LEU A 35 -10.57 3.18 9.27
N PHE A 36 -10.33 4.47 9.01
CA PHE A 36 -11.23 5.54 9.45
C PHE A 36 -12.60 5.47 8.75
N GLU A 37 -12.62 5.12 7.46
CA GLU A 37 -13.84 4.90 6.68
C GLU A 37 -14.64 3.74 7.27
N GLU A 38 -14.01 2.58 7.49
CA GLU A 38 -14.64 1.37 8.02
C GLU A 38 -15.15 1.56 9.46
N ILE A 39 -14.38 2.25 10.33
CA ILE A 39 -14.85 2.59 11.69
C ILE A 39 -16.11 3.47 11.64
N THR A 40 -16.14 4.42 10.71
CA THR A 40 -17.30 5.32 10.55
C THR A 40 -18.50 4.57 9.99
N PHE A 41 -18.28 3.69 9.02
CA PHE A 41 -19.32 2.87 8.39
C PHE A 41 -19.97 1.92 9.41
N PHE A 42 -19.16 1.25 10.24
CA PHE A 42 -19.65 0.26 11.19
C PHE A 42 -20.11 0.84 12.54
N LYS A 43 -20.07 2.16 12.73
CA LYS A 43 -20.40 2.80 14.01
C LYS A 43 -21.79 2.46 14.56
N ASP A 44 -22.77 2.26 13.68
CA ASP A 44 -24.16 1.98 14.04
C ASP A 44 -24.52 0.48 13.95
N TYR A 45 -23.53 -0.38 13.70
CA TYR A 45 -23.70 -1.83 13.57
C TYR A 45 -23.13 -2.57 14.77
N ASP A 46 -23.78 -3.66 15.20
CA ASP A 46 -23.30 -4.52 16.28
C ASP A 46 -22.20 -5.48 15.76
N VAL A 47 -21.02 -4.92 15.48
CA VAL A 47 -19.85 -5.66 15.02
C VAL A 47 -18.75 -5.69 16.08
N ILE A 48 -17.94 -6.75 16.06
CA ILE A 48 -16.79 -6.89 16.95
C ILE A 48 -15.79 -5.76 16.66
N PRO A 49 -15.14 -5.13 17.66
CA PRO A 49 -14.23 -4.00 17.45
C PRO A 49 -13.07 -4.25 16.48
N PHE A 50 -12.68 -5.51 16.26
CA PHE A 50 -11.63 -5.89 15.31
C PHE A 50 -12.12 -6.03 13.86
N PHE A 51 -13.43 -6.04 13.64
CA PHE A 51 -14.04 -6.25 12.33
C PHE A 51 -13.68 -5.15 11.32
N PRO A 52 -13.74 -3.84 11.66
CA PRO A 52 -13.33 -2.77 10.75
C PRO A 52 -11.87 -2.89 10.30
N LEU A 53 -10.97 -3.35 11.19
CA LEU A 53 -9.56 -3.55 10.85
C LEU A 53 -9.37 -4.67 9.83
N ILE A 54 -10.08 -5.79 10.01
CA ILE A 54 -10.01 -6.93 9.09
C ILE A 54 -10.55 -6.52 7.71
N MET A 55 -11.69 -5.84 7.68
CA MET A 55 -12.29 -5.33 6.45
C MET A 55 -11.33 -4.38 5.74
N SER A 56 -10.67 -3.49 6.50
CA SER A 56 -9.75 -2.54 5.91
C SER A 56 -8.53 -3.22 5.27
N LEU A 57 -7.92 -4.19 5.96
CA LEU A 57 -6.80 -4.95 5.42
C LEU A 57 -7.16 -5.76 4.16
N LEU A 58 -8.43 -6.17 4.00
CA LEU A 58 -8.92 -6.86 2.81
C LEU A 58 -9.11 -5.91 1.62
N LYS A 59 -9.50 -4.65 1.87
CA LYS A 59 -9.77 -3.64 0.83
C LYS A 59 -8.51 -2.92 0.36
N VAL A 60 -7.53 -2.74 1.23
CA VAL A 60 -6.23 -2.09 0.95
C VAL A 60 -5.53 -2.63 -0.31
N PRO A 61 -5.43 -3.95 -0.59
CA PRO A 61 -4.86 -4.46 -1.84
C PRO A 61 -5.54 -3.93 -3.11
N SER A 62 -6.87 -3.76 -3.09
CA SER A 62 -7.62 -3.19 -4.22
C SER A 62 -7.31 -1.71 -4.39
N ILE A 63 -7.31 -0.96 -3.29
CA ILE A 63 -6.94 0.47 -3.28
C ILE A 63 -5.52 0.65 -3.83
N LEU A 64 -4.58 -0.19 -3.40
CA LEU A 64 -3.19 -0.18 -3.88
C LEU A 64 -3.08 -0.47 -5.37
N TYR A 65 -3.90 -1.37 -5.91
CA TYR A 65 -3.93 -1.67 -7.34
C TYR A 65 -4.42 -0.46 -8.15
N GLU A 66 -5.46 0.23 -7.67
CA GLU A 66 -6.01 1.42 -8.32
C GLU A 66 -5.03 2.59 -8.32
N ILE A 67 -4.29 2.80 -7.22
CA ILE A 67 -3.30 3.89 -7.12
C ILE A 67 -1.91 3.51 -7.63
N PHE A 68 -1.67 2.25 -8.02
CA PHE A 68 -0.37 1.78 -8.49
C PHE A 68 0.25 2.63 -9.61
N PRO A 69 -0.51 3.20 -10.58
CA PRO A 69 0.06 4.08 -11.60
C PRO A 69 0.70 5.36 -11.06
N PHE A 70 0.38 5.76 -9.83
CA PHE A 70 0.95 6.92 -9.14
C PHE A 70 2.14 6.57 -8.23
N ILE A 71 2.40 5.27 -8.02
CA ILE A 71 3.47 4.70 -7.19
C ILE A 71 4.65 4.30 -8.07
#